data_AF-A0A5B0E8D0-F1
#
_entry.id   AF-A0A5B0E8D0-F1
#
_cell.length_a   1.000
_cell.length_b   1.000
_cell.length_c   1.000
_cell.angle_alpha   90.00
_cell.angle_beta   90.00
_cell.angle_gamma   90.00
#
_symmetry.space_group_name_H-M   'P 1'
#
loop_
_entity.id
_entity.type
_entity.pdbx_description
1 polymer ?
#
loop_
_entity_poly.entity_id
_entity_poly.type
_entity_poly.pdbx_seq_one_letter_code
_entity_poly.pdbx_strand_id
1 'polypeptide(L)'
;MPANVRYVLADFDDLKPTYGSWIEAQSLKDSENVMGNVGFVLTNCALRESDTVVTALSVDVLKAVLESIAEMFPDAFEEMKQDMGGFMEFLDESNEFSGSDQHFERLYELVVDAGDDAVEEWVDPRLDPATAYAIAELIKGPPIPPIPWYRAPHVTVKKTIKVSSMGELETHRAIEWLPLCMRARAFLQWLGKGRAITSGGGLRRKDFTEAAATLGEDALGVTRDATSGSWIPGAPGTWKARQMWEAPSHDAYWTMLLEAGVIERATVRVTTHKYEKQAVPTELGKRFLAREPKATVEAVRGMAHVGYRLLAGIAPVSSGYPIRGSEPFAKVLVAAATDTPMATHLVAAVTQDPGFIQDEVSGMIYPRVGEQLYLWGGHGLLDLGDTVTIPEVLLPSLAAALAEEHGLELEEPGRAEQTMMDVEGTR
;
A
#
# COMPACT_ATOMS: atom_id res chain seq x y z
N MET A 1 18.99 24.95 22.62
CA MET A 1 19.02 24.06 21.44
C MET A 1 19.11 24.92 20.19
N PRO A 2 20.15 24.74 19.34
CA PRO A 2 20.25 25.40 18.04
C PRO A 2 18.99 25.20 17.17
N ALA A 3 18.76 26.09 16.20
CA ALA A 3 17.55 26.06 15.37
C ALA A 3 17.48 24.80 14.49
N ASN A 4 18.58 24.45 13.84
CA ASN A 4 18.74 23.24 13.05
C ASN A 4 18.48 21.95 13.85
N VAL A 5 18.96 21.87 15.10
CA VAL A 5 18.63 20.73 15.98
C VAL A 5 17.12 20.64 16.27
N ARG A 6 16.43 21.78 16.42
CA ARG A 6 14.96 21.79 16.58
C ARG A 6 14.24 21.30 15.33
N TYR A 7 14.73 21.65 14.14
CA TYR A 7 14.13 21.20 12.89
C TYR A 7 14.33 19.69 12.70
N VAL A 8 15.55 19.19 12.87
CA VAL A 8 15.85 17.75 12.78
C VAL A 8 15.03 16.92 13.77
N LEU A 9 14.85 17.40 15.00
CA LEU A 9 14.00 16.71 15.98
C LEU A 9 12.51 16.75 15.63
N ALA A 10 12.02 17.86 15.06
CA ALA A 10 10.64 17.95 14.60
C ALA A 10 10.39 17.01 13.41
N ASP A 11 11.29 16.99 12.43
CA ASP A 11 11.21 16.10 11.27
C ASP A 11 11.30 14.62 11.71
N PHE A 12 12.15 14.30 12.68
CA PHE A 12 12.21 12.95 13.24
C PHE A 12 10.97 12.61 14.07
N ASP A 13 10.41 13.55 14.84
CA ASP A 13 9.16 13.36 15.59
C ASP A 13 7.98 13.04 14.66
N ASP A 14 7.96 13.61 13.45
CA ASP A 14 6.97 13.28 12.41
C ASP A 14 7.13 11.84 11.88
N LEU A 15 8.35 11.29 11.86
CA LEU A 15 8.67 9.91 11.46
C LEU A 15 8.51 8.88 12.60
N LYS A 16 8.51 9.29 13.87
CA LYS A 16 8.41 8.36 15.01
C LYS A 16 7.21 7.40 14.98
N PRO A 17 5.99 7.83 14.61
CA PRO A 17 4.85 6.91 14.57
C PRO A 17 5.01 5.78 13.54
N THR A 18 5.56 6.08 12.36
CA THR A 18 5.80 5.10 11.30
C THR A 18 6.99 4.22 11.63
N TYR A 19 8.09 4.82 12.05
CA TYR A 19 9.28 4.09 12.44
C TYR A 19 9.02 3.18 13.65
N GLY A 20 8.30 3.64 14.67
CA GLY A 20 7.91 2.82 15.82
C GLY A 20 7.05 1.61 15.42
N SER A 21 6.08 1.81 14.52
CA SER A 21 5.27 0.71 13.98
C SER A 21 6.10 -0.28 13.15
N TRP A 22 7.14 0.20 12.48
CA TRP A 22 8.08 -0.63 11.73
C TRP A 22 8.96 -1.47 12.66
N ILE A 23 9.55 -0.87 13.70
CA ILE A 23 10.33 -1.57 14.73
C ILE A 23 9.51 -2.69 15.38
N GLU A 24 8.26 -2.39 15.77
CA GLU A 24 7.35 -3.38 16.35
C GLU A 24 7.06 -4.55 15.40
N ALA A 25 6.94 -4.29 14.10
CA ALA A 25 6.69 -5.31 13.09
C ALA A 25 7.90 -6.23 12.88
N GLN A 26 9.12 -5.70 12.99
CA GLN A 26 10.37 -6.46 12.89
C GLN A 26 10.67 -7.28 14.17
N SER A 27 9.80 -7.25 15.19
CA SER A 27 10.03 -7.87 16.51
C SER A 27 11.36 -7.45 17.14
N LEU A 28 11.83 -6.25 16.80
CA LEU A 28 13.05 -5.68 17.35
C LEU A 28 12.83 -5.28 18.82
N LYS A 29 13.93 -4.90 19.49
CA LYS A 29 14.00 -4.47 20.90
C LYS A 29 12.97 -3.36 21.24
N ASP A 30 12.95 -2.96 22.51
CA ASP A 30 12.19 -1.81 23.02
C ASP A 30 12.26 -0.60 22.08
N SER A 31 11.14 -0.28 21.42
CA SER A 31 11.06 0.74 20.38
C SER A 31 11.38 2.14 20.92
N GLU A 32 11.12 2.40 22.21
CA GLU A 32 11.50 3.67 22.84
C GLU A 32 13.04 3.81 22.93
N ASN A 33 13.75 2.72 23.22
CA ASN A 33 15.21 2.73 23.30
C ASN A 33 15.84 2.96 21.91
N VAL A 34 15.36 2.23 20.90
CA VAL A 34 15.81 2.36 19.50
C VAL A 34 15.60 3.79 19.00
N MET A 35 14.38 4.34 19.18
CA MET A 35 14.09 5.73 18.79
C MET A 35 14.93 6.75 19.57
N GLY A 36 15.24 6.46 20.84
CA GLY A 36 16.13 7.27 21.66
C GLY A 36 17.56 7.33 21.10
N ASN A 37 18.12 6.18 20.72
CA ASN A 37 19.45 6.06 20.13
C ASN A 37 19.54 6.76 18.78
N VAL A 38 18.58 6.53 17.88
CA VAL A 38 18.51 7.21 16.58
C VAL A 38 18.38 8.73 16.77
N GLY A 39 17.48 9.18 17.65
CA GLY A 39 17.32 10.61 17.95
C GLY A 39 18.59 11.26 18.50
N PHE A 40 19.39 10.51 19.28
CA PHE A 40 20.68 10.98 19.79
C PHE A 40 21.71 11.14 18.66
N VAL A 41 21.82 10.18 17.74
CA VAL A 41 22.71 10.27 16.57
C VAL A 41 22.32 11.45 15.68
N LEU A 42 21.03 11.57 15.31
CA LEU A 42 20.50 12.67 14.48
C LEU A 42 20.77 14.05 15.11
N THR A 43 20.60 14.18 16.43
CA THR A 43 20.90 15.41 17.17
C THR A 43 22.38 15.78 17.06
N ASN A 44 23.29 14.80 17.15
CA ASN A 44 24.72 15.04 17.02
C ASN A 44 25.14 15.40 15.58
N CYS A 45 24.48 14.83 14.56
CA CYS A 45 24.66 15.24 13.17
C CYS A 45 24.26 16.71 13.00
N ALA A 46 23.07 17.07 13.48
CA ALA A 46 22.59 18.45 13.44
C ALA A 46 23.49 19.41 14.23
N LEU A 47 24.16 18.98 15.30
CA LEU A 47 25.11 19.87 15.99
C LEU A 47 26.36 20.22 15.16
N ARG A 48 26.70 19.39 14.16
CA ARG A 48 27.88 19.56 13.30
C ARG A 48 27.56 20.22 11.97
N GLU A 49 26.35 20.01 11.45
CA GLU A 49 25.92 20.49 10.14
C GLU A 49 24.58 21.24 10.25
N SER A 50 24.54 22.46 9.71
CA SER A 50 23.37 23.35 9.87
C SER A 50 22.16 22.95 9.03
N ASP A 51 22.40 22.18 7.99
CA ASP A 51 21.49 21.76 6.93
C ASP A 51 21.27 20.24 6.92
N THR A 52 21.49 19.57 8.07
CA THR A 52 21.17 18.15 8.24
C THR A 52 19.71 17.88 7.89
N VAL A 53 19.49 16.95 6.96
CA VAL A 53 18.18 16.42 6.58
C VAL A 53 18.06 14.99 7.11
N VAL A 54 17.02 14.71 7.91
CA VAL A 54 16.83 13.40 8.56
C VAL A 54 16.82 12.25 7.54
N THR A 55 16.27 12.48 6.36
CA THR A 55 16.11 11.49 5.30
C THR A 55 17.24 11.48 4.27
N ALA A 56 18.29 12.30 4.45
CA ALA A 56 19.46 12.35 3.56
C ALA A 56 20.68 12.89 4.32
N LEU A 57 21.13 12.15 5.32
CA LEU A 57 22.26 12.55 6.16
C LEU A 57 23.55 12.69 5.35
N SER A 58 24.41 13.62 5.72
CA SER A 58 25.76 13.71 5.17
C SER A 58 26.63 12.53 5.65
N VAL A 59 27.26 11.81 4.71
CA VAL A 59 28.13 10.65 4.98
C VAL A 59 29.29 11.05 5.91
N ASP A 60 29.94 12.18 5.62
CA ASP A 60 31.08 12.67 6.41
C ASP A 60 30.65 13.05 7.83
N VAL A 61 29.46 13.62 7.98
CA VAL A 61 28.91 14.03 9.28
C VAL A 61 28.52 12.80 10.10
N LEU A 62 27.80 11.85 9.52
CA LEU A 62 27.40 10.62 10.20
C LEU A 62 28.65 9.84 10.67
N LYS A 63 29.63 9.66 9.78
CA LYS A 63 30.91 9.02 10.12
C LYS A 63 31.59 9.70 11.32
N ALA A 64 31.73 11.02 11.27
CA ALA A 64 32.39 11.76 12.34
C ALA A 64 31.63 11.70 13.67
N VAL A 65 30.29 11.59 13.64
CA VAL A 65 29.45 11.38 14.83
C VAL A 65 29.66 9.98 15.38
N LEU A 66 29.61 8.95 14.54
CA LEU A 66 29.83 7.56 14.93
C LEU A 66 31.22 7.36 15.56
N GLU A 67 32.28 7.93 14.96
CA GLU A 67 33.64 7.91 15.53
C GLU A 67 33.68 8.55 16.92
N SER A 68 32.93 9.64 17.14
CA SER A 68 32.89 10.30 18.44
C SER A 68 32.07 9.51 19.47
N ILE A 69 31.01 8.82 19.05
CA ILE A 69 30.24 7.91 19.92
C ILE A 69 31.11 6.72 20.31
N ALA A 70 31.87 6.13 19.39
CA ALA A 70 32.80 5.04 19.68
C ALA A 70 33.84 5.42 20.74
N GLU A 71 34.35 6.66 20.69
CA GLU A 71 35.31 7.17 21.67
C GLU A 71 34.66 7.45 23.04
N MET A 72 33.48 8.10 23.05
CA MET A 72 32.84 8.56 24.30
C MET A 72 32.00 7.49 25.00
N PHE A 73 31.38 6.60 24.23
CA PHE A 73 30.40 5.61 24.67
C PHE A 73 30.67 4.24 24.02
N PRO A 74 31.86 3.65 24.20
CA PRO A 74 32.23 2.39 23.55
C PRO A 74 31.25 1.25 23.82
N ASP A 75 30.68 1.19 25.04
CA ASP A 75 29.74 0.14 25.44
C ASP A 75 28.37 0.24 24.73
N ALA A 76 27.99 1.45 24.27
CA ALA A 76 26.72 1.70 23.58
C ALA A 76 26.88 1.89 22.07
N PHE A 77 28.12 1.95 21.58
CA PHE A 77 28.42 2.27 20.18
C PHE A 77 27.80 1.27 19.22
N GLU A 78 28.00 -0.02 19.43
CA GLU A 78 27.48 -1.06 18.53
C GLU A 78 25.94 -1.08 18.52
N GLU A 79 25.30 -0.85 19.67
CA GLU A 79 23.83 -0.76 19.73
C GLU A 79 23.30 0.48 18.98
N MET A 80 23.90 1.65 19.18
CA MET A 80 23.50 2.86 18.45
C MET A 80 23.75 2.74 16.95
N LYS A 81 24.83 2.07 16.56
CA LYS A 81 25.17 1.80 15.17
C LYS A 81 24.15 0.85 14.53
N GLN A 82 23.81 -0.24 15.20
CA GLN A 82 22.76 -1.17 14.78
C GLN A 82 21.38 -0.48 14.66
N ASP A 83 21.00 0.33 15.66
CA ASP A 83 19.73 1.06 15.65
C ASP A 83 19.67 2.08 14.51
N MET A 84 20.81 2.68 14.16
CA MET A 84 20.93 3.56 12.99
C MET A 84 20.85 2.77 11.67
N GLY A 85 21.38 1.55 11.63
CA GLY A 85 21.19 0.61 10.52
C GLY A 85 19.71 0.31 10.27
N GLY A 86 18.97 -0.06 11.32
CA GLY A 86 17.53 -0.28 11.23
C GLY A 86 16.74 0.98 10.82
N PHE A 87 17.19 2.16 11.23
CA PHE A 87 16.58 3.42 10.76
C PHE A 87 16.82 3.66 9.26
N MET A 88 18.01 3.33 8.74
CA MET A 88 18.30 3.43 7.31
C MET A 88 17.43 2.45 6.50
N GLU A 89 17.27 1.20 6.96
CA GLU A 89 16.37 0.22 6.32
C GLU A 89 14.92 0.71 6.31
N PHE A 90 14.46 1.27 7.43
CA PHE A 90 13.14 1.89 7.50
C PHE A 90 12.98 2.98 6.43
N LEU A 91 13.95 3.90 6.29
CA LEU A 91 13.86 4.98 5.30
C LEU A 91 13.80 4.47 3.85
N ASP A 92 14.51 3.37 3.55
CA ASP A 92 14.49 2.72 2.23
C ASP A 92 13.15 2.02 1.96
N GLU A 93 12.73 1.13 2.86
CA GLU A 93 11.48 0.36 2.70
C GLU A 93 10.23 1.24 2.68
N SER A 94 10.26 2.37 3.39
CA SER A 94 9.16 3.34 3.41
C SER A 94 9.23 4.39 2.29
N ASN A 95 10.28 4.36 1.45
CA ASN A 95 10.54 5.36 0.41
C ASN A 95 10.58 6.81 0.96
N GLU A 96 11.02 6.97 2.21
CA GLU A 96 11.20 8.26 2.87
C GLU A 96 12.62 8.81 2.65
N PHE A 97 13.57 7.98 2.22
CA PHE A 97 14.93 8.42 1.88
C PHE A 97 14.93 9.39 0.70
N SER A 98 15.54 10.57 0.88
CA SER A 98 15.54 11.65 -0.13
C SER A 98 16.86 11.80 -0.88
N GLY A 99 17.87 11.01 -0.55
CA GLY A 99 19.16 10.94 -1.25
C GLY A 99 19.10 10.03 -2.49
N SER A 100 20.22 9.91 -3.20
CA SER A 100 20.39 8.93 -4.29
C SER A 100 20.77 7.55 -3.75
N ASP A 101 20.53 6.47 -4.50
CA ASP A 101 20.92 5.10 -4.12
C ASP A 101 22.41 4.97 -3.72
N GLN A 102 23.32 5.58 -4.49
CA GLN A 102 24.75 5.60 -4.14
C GLN A 102 25.04 6.31 -2.80
N HIS A 103 24.21 7.28 -2.44
CA HIS A 103 24.31 7.99 -1.16
C HIS A 103 23.78 7.12 -0.02
N PHE A 104 22.70 6.36 -0.28
CA PHE A 104 22.18 5.36 0.65
C PHE A 104 23.23 4.30 0.96
N GLU A 105 23.80 3.66 -0.06
CA GLU A 105 24.83 2.61 0.08
C GLU A 105 25.98 3.07 0.98
N ARG A 106 26.49 4.29 0.75
CA ARG A 106 27.59 4.86 1.55
C ARG A 106 27.22 5.14 2.99
N LEU A 107 25.98 5.55 3.27
CA LEU A 107 25.51 5.73 4.65
C LEU A 107 25.33 4.37 5.33
N TYR A 108 24.76 3.41 4.61
CA TYR A 108 24.49 2.07 5.11
C TYR A 108 25.79 1.33 5.47
N GLU A 109 26.82 1.43 4.62
CA GLU A 109 28.17 0.90 4.90
C GLU A 109 28.82 1.44 6.19
N LEU A 110 28.41 2.61 6.69
CA LEU A 110 28.93 3.16 7.95
C LEU A 110 28.27 2.54 9.18
N VAL A 111 27.03 2.07 9.05
CA VAL A 111 26.19 1.60 10.17
C VAL A 111 25.99 0.09 10.15
N VAL A 112 26.24 -0.57 9.03
CA VAL A 112 26.24 -2.03 8.92
C VAL A 112 27.65 -2.48 8.60
N ASP A 113 28.26 -3.27 9.50
CA ASP A 113 29.61 -3.77 9.28
C ASP A 113 29.62 -4.76 8.11
N ALA A 114 30.38 -4.41 7.07
CA ALA A 114 30.66 -5.31 5.94
C ALA A 114 31.41 -6.61 6.35
N GLY A 115 31.74 -6.77 7.64
CA GLY A 115 32.52 -7.89 8.19
C GLY A 115 31.71 -8.94 8.96
N ASP A 116 30.52 -8.62 9.48
CA ASP A 116 29.76 -9.54 10.35
C ASP A 116 28.66 -10.33 9.62
N ASP A 117 28.43 -10.05 8.32
CA ASP A 117 27.64 -10.90 7.42
C ASP A 117 28.43 -12.10 6.86
N ALA A 118 29.64 -12.36 7.35
CA ALA A 118 30.12 -13.73 7.40
C ALA A 118 29.33 -14.44 8.49
N VAL A 119 28.03 -14.70 8.21
CA VAL A 119 27.08 -15.49 9.00
C VAL A 119 27.86 -16.38 9.95
N GLU A 120 28.04 -15.95 11.21
CA GLU A 120 28.32 -16.89 12.28
C GLU A 120 27.06 -17.74 12.31
N GLU A 121 27.05 -18.78 11.46
CA GLU A 121 26.09 -19.85 11.42
C GLU A 121 25.88 -20.20 12.88
N TRP A 122 24.73 -19.85 13.43
CA TRP A 122 24.44 -19.99 14.84
C TRP A 122 24.57 -21.48 15.18
N VAL A 123 25.76 -21.89 15.61
CA VAL A 123 26.02 -23.25 16.05
C VAL A 123 25.65 -23.27 17.52
N ASP A 124 24.52 -23.89 17.84
CA ASP A 124 24.11 -24.15 19.23
C ASP A 124 25.31 -24.76 19.97
N PRO A 125 25.87 -24.11 21.02
CA PRO A 125 27.07 -24.56 21.71
C PRO A 125 26.89 -25.90 22.44
N ARG A 126 25.69 -26.48 22.43
CA ARG A 126 25.38 -27.81 22.95
C ARG A 126 25.51 -28.92 21.91
N LEU A 127 25.60 -28.57 20.62
CA LEU A 127 25.79 -29.53 19.55
C LEU A 127 27.28 -29.62 19.22
N ASP A 128 27.82 -30.84 19.19
CA ASP A 128 29.18 -31.02 18.71
C ASP A 128 29.24 -30.67 17.21
N PRO A 129 30.40 -30.20 16.69
CA PRO A 129 30.51 -29.71 15.32
C PRO A 129 30.06 -30.70 14.24
N ALA A 130 30.15 -32.01 14.50
CA ALA A 130 29.70 -33.02 13.54
C ALA A 130 28.17 -33.11 13.50
N THR A 131 27.50 -32.96 14.65
CA THR A 131 26.03 -32.94 14.73
C THR A 131 25.45 -31.65 14.16
N ALA A 132 26.09 -30.50 14.41
CA ALA A 132 25.71 -29.23 13.80
C ALA A 132 25.83 -29.29 12.26
N TYR A 133 26.94 -29.84 11.75
CA TYR A 133 27.13 -30.04 10.31
C TYR A 133 26.10 -31.02 9.71
N ALA A 134 25.77 -32.10 10.41
CA ALA A 134 24.76 -33.06 9.96
C ALA A 134 23.34 -32.47 9.95
N ILE A 135 23.01 -31.59 10.89
CA ILE A 135 21.73 -30.86 10.91
C ILE A 135 21.70 -29.80 9.81
N ALA A 136 22.79 -29.07 9.58
CA ALA A 136 22.91 -28.13 8.46
C ALA A 136 22.77 -28.83 7.09
N GLU A 137 23.37 -30.01 6.91
CA GLU A 137 23.17 -30.88 5.74
C GLU A 137 21.72 -31.41 5.63
N LEU A 138 21.08 -31.73 6.76
CA LEU A 138 19.68 -32.19 6.79
C LEU A 138 18.70 -31.06 6.44
N ILE A 139 18.97 -29.83 6.87
CA ILE A 139 18.21 -28.61 6.57
C ILE A 139 18.42 -28.20 5.10
N LYS A 140 19.64 -28.33 4.58
CA LYS A 140 19.94 -28.05 3.16
C LYS A 140 19.14 -28.94 2.22
N GLY A 141 18.76 -30.14 2.67
CA GLY A 141 18.03 -31.13 1.87
C GLY A 141 18.80 -31.48 0.57
N PRO A 142 18.37 -32.49 -0.19
CA PRO A 142 18.81 -32.57 -1.57
C PRO A 142 18.39 -31.26 -2.27
N PRO A 143 19.23 -30.63 -3.12
CA PRO A 143 18.80 -29.50 -3.92
C PRO A 143 17.54 -29.93 -4.65
N ILE A 144 16.42 -29.36 -4.25
CA ILE A 144 15.15 -29.60 -4.93
C ILE A 144 15.43 -29.10 -6.35
N PRO A 145 15.40 -29.97 -7.37
CA PRO A 145 15.63 -29.52 -8.73
C PRO A 145 14.65 -28.38 -8.98
N PRO A 146 15.09 -27.24 -9.54
CA PRO A 146 14.20 -26.11 -9.77
C PRO A 146 12.96 -26.66 -10.45
N ILE A 147 11.82 -26.52 -9.77
CA ILE A 147 10.59 -27.10 -10.26
C ILE A 147 10.40 -26.48 -11.67
N PRO A 148 10.30 -27.26 -12.76
CA PRO A 148 10.46 -26.71 -14.12
C PRO A 148 9.44 -25.63 -14.51
N TRP A 149 8.32 -25.53 -13.80
CA TRP A 149 7.33 -24.46 -13.96
C TRP A 149 7.63 -23.19 -13.14
N TYR A 150 8.71 -23.20 -12.35
CA TYR A 150 9.17 -22.14 -11.45
C TYR A 150 10.39 -21.38 -12.02
N ARG A 151 10.36 -21.06 -13.31
CA ARG A 151 10.72 -19.68 -13.67
C ARG A 151 9.42 -18.95 -13.49
N ALA A 152 9.27 -18.13 -12.43
CA ALA A 152 8.24 -17.09 -12.44
C ALA A 152 8.33 -16.51 -13.85
N PRO A 153 7.32 -16.72 -14.71
CA PRO A 153 7.50 -16.42 -16.11
C PRO A 153 8.00 -14.99 -16.13
N HIS A 154 9.07 -14.72 -16.87
CA HIS A 154 9.28 -13.37 -17.36
C HIS A 154 8.06 -13.11 -18.26
N VAL A 155 6.92 -12.86 -17.63
CA VAL A 155 5.74 -12.35 -18.26
C VAL A 155 6.22 -10.98 -18.63
N THR A 156 6.76 -10.86 -19.84
CA THR A 156 6.85 -9.59 -20.52
C THR A 156 5.41 -9.12 -20.57
N VAL A 157 5.00 -8.40 -19.53
CA VAL A 157 3.64 -7.92 -19.38
C VAL A 157 3.43 -7.05 -20.59
N LYS A 158 2.57 -7.51 -21.52
CA LYS A 158 2.16 -6.66 -22.63
C LYS A 158 1.63 -5.37 -22.00
N LYS A 159 2.26 -4.25 -22.33
CA LYS A 159 1.89 -2.95 -21.77
C LYS A 159 0.63 -2.37 -22.40
N THR A 160 0.03 -3.09 -23.35
CA THR A 160 -1.10 -2.62 -24.13
C THR A 160 -2.42 -3.05 -23.49
N ILE A 161 -3.23 -2.08 -23.06
CA ILE A 161 -4.60 -2.31 -22.55
C ILE A 161 -5.61 -1.97 -23.65
N LYS A 162 -6.53 -2.90 -23.94
CA LYS A 162 -7.63 -2.67 -24.86
C LYS A 162 -8.65 -1.75 -24.22
N VAL A 163 -8.99 -0.66 -24.90
CA VAL A 163 -10.05 0.24 -24.45
C VAL A 163 -11.42 -0.44 -24.65
N SER A 164 -12.37 -0.15 -23.75
CA SER A 164 -13.75 -0.67 -23.83
C SER A 164 -14.39 -0.38 -25.20
N SER A 165 -15.02 -1.40 -25.78
CA SER A 165 -15.73 -1.32 -27.05
C SER A 165 -17.24 -1.03 -26.89
N MET A 166 -17.72 -0.93 -25.64
CA MET A 166 -19.13 -0.83 -25.30
C MET A 166 -19.75 0.52 -25.70
N GLY A 167 -20.97 0.49 -26.25
CA GLY A 167 -21.74 1.71 -26.52
C GLY A 167 -22.18 2.44 -25.24
N GLU A 168 -22.64 3.70 -25.35
CA GLU A 168 -23.03 4.52 -24.18
C GLU A 168 -24.13 3.86 -23.33
N LEU A 169 -25.20 3.35 -23.97
CA LEU A 169 -26.31 2.69 -23.27
C LEU A 169 -25.88 1.37 -22.62
N GLU A 170 -25.00 0.63 -23.28
CA GLU A 170 -24.47 -0.64 -22.79
C GLU A 170 -23.52 -0.42 -21.60
N THR A 171 -22.62 0.55 -21.72
CA THR A 171 -21.75 1.06 -20.65
C THR A 171 -22.56 1.43 -19.42
N HIS A 172 -23.62 2.24 -19.59
CA HIS A 172 -24.48 2.63 -18.49
C HIS A 172 -25.14 1.42 -17.81
N ARG A 173 -25.69 0.49 -18.59
CA ARG A 173 -26.29 -0.74 -18.05
C ARG A 173 -25.27 -1.59 -17.31
N ALA A 174 -24.10 -1.82 -17.88
CA ALA A 174 -23.04 -2.60 -17.23
C ALA A 174 -22.62 -1.96 -15.90
N ILE A 175 -22.44 -0.64 -15.86
CA ILE A 175 -22.11 0.09 -14.64
C ILE A 175 -23.22 -0.02 -13.58
N GLU A 176 -24.49 0.08 -13.97
CA GLU A 176 -25.63 -0.10 -13.05
C GLU A 176 -25.63 -1.48 -12.36
N TRP A 177 -25.08 -2.49 -13.01
CA TRP A 177 -24.97 -3.85 -12.49
C TRP A 177 -23.72 -4.12 -11.64
N LEU A 178 -22.75 -3.19 -11.61
CA LEU A 178 -21.55 -3.38 -10.81
C LEU A 178 -21.85 -3.29 -9.31
N PRO A 179 -21.34 -4.22 -8.48
CA PRO A 179 -21.42 -4.11 -7.02
C PRO A 179 -20.89 -2.77 -6.50
N LEU A 180 -19.85 -2.21 -7.12
CA LEU A 180 -19.30 -0.88 -6.80
C LEU A 180 -20.39 0.20 -6.86
N CYS A 181 -21.15 0.24 -7.95
CA CYS A 181 -22.23 1.21 -8.17
C CYS A 181 -23.35 1.04 -7.14
N MET A 182 -23.79 -0.21 -6.92
CA MET A 182 -24.87 -0.53 -5.98
C MET A 182 -24.49 -0.13 -4.53
N ARG A 183 -23.29 -0.51 -4.08
CA ARG A 183 -22.80 -0.19 -2.73
C ARG A 183 -22.56 1.30 -2.55
N ALA A 184 -21.96 1.98 -3.55
CA ALA A 184 -21.75 3.43 -3.49
C ALA A 184 -23.08 4.19 -3.38
N ARG A 185 -24.13 3.76 -4.08
CA ARG A 185 -25.47 4.34 -3.93
C ARG A 185 -26.08 4.06 -2.57
N ALA A 186 -25.98 2.83 -2.06
CA ALA A 186 -26.45 2.50 -0.71
C ALA A 186 -25.75 3.38 0.35
N PHE A 187 -24.44 3.57 0.20
CA PHE A 187 -23.65 4.45 1.06
C PHE A 187 -24.12 5.91 0.98
N LEU A 188 -24.36 6.44 -0.23
CA LEU A 188 -24.89 7.80 -0.41
C LEU A 188 -26.32 7.96 0.12
N GLN A 189 -27.17 6.94 -0.01
CA GLN A 189 -28.51 6.96 0.58
C GLN A 189 -28.45 7.08 2.10
N TRP A 190 -27.54 6.34 2.73
CA TRP A 190 -27.29 6.42 4.17
C TRP A 190 -26.69 7.78 4.59
N LEU A 191 -25.79 8.33 3.76
CA LEU A 191 -25.22 9.67 3.96
C LEU A 191 -26.33 10.74 3.95
N GLY A 192 -27.34 10.55 3.09
CA GLY A 192 -28.53 11.40 3.01
C GLY A 192 -28.19 12.84 2.62
N LYS A 193 -28.64 13.81 3.43
CA LYS A 193 -28.32 15.23 3.22
C LYS A 193 -26.92 15.62 3.72
N GLY A 194 -26.28 14.72 4.46
CA GLY A 194 -24.97 14.93 5.04
C GLY A 194 -24.83 14.21 6.39
N ARG A 195 -23.61 13.75 6.69
CA ARG A 195 -23.25 13.15 7.99
C ARG A 195 -22.11 13.92 8.63
N ALA A 196 -22.17 14.06 9.94
CA ALA A 196 -21.12 14.73 10.69
C ALA A 196 -19.83 13.91 10.69
N ILE A 197 -18.71 14.59 10.43
CA ILE A 197 -17.37 13.99 10.35
C ILE A 197 -16.51 14.46 11.54
N THR A 198 -15.38 13.78 11.73
CA THR A 198 -14.34 14.16 12.69
C THR A 198 -13.54 15.35 12.17
N SER A 199 -12.64 15.90 13.00
CA SER A 199 -11.72 16.98 12.58
C SER A 199 -10.82 16.55 11.40
N GLY A 200 -10.38 15.28 11.41
CA GLY A 200 -9.60 14.64 10.35
C GLY A 200 -10.41 14.24 9.11
N GLY A 201 -11.72 14.46 9.12
CA GLY A 201 -12.57 14.28 7.94
C GLY A 201 -13.11 12.86 7.72
N GLY A 202 -12.81 11.92 8.61
CA GLY A 202 -13.43 10.60 8.62
C GLY A 202 -14.78 10.57 9.33
N LEU A 203 -15.51 9.46 9.18
CA LEU A 203 -16.75 9.22 9.90
C LEU A 203 -16.56 9.18 11.42
N ARG A 204 -17.61 9.52 12.17
CA ARG A 204 -17.61 9.35 13.63
C ARG A 204 -17.83 7.88 13.96
N ARG A 205 -17.19 7.40 15.03
CA ARG A 205 -17.28 5.98 15.47
C ARG A 205 -18.71 5.46 15.60
N LYS A 206 -19.64 6.27 16.12
CA LYS A 206 -21.06 5.90 16.28
C LYS A 206 -21.77 5.57 14.96
N ASP A 207 -21.24 6.07 13.84
CA ASP A 207 -21.81 5.96 12.51
C ASP A 207 -21.22 4.77 11.74
N PHE A 208 -20.20 4.08 12.27
CA PHE A 208 -19.49 3.00 11.57
C PHE A 208 -20.38 1.81 11.24
N THR A 209 -21.19 1.33 12.18
CA THR A 209 -22.00 0.11 11.97
C THR A 209 -23.05 0.30 10.88
N GLU A 210 -23.71 1.45 10.85
CA GLU A 210 -24.67 1.75 9.79
C GLU A 210 -23.98 1.93 8.43
N ALA A 211 -22.83 2.59 8.40
CA ALA A 211 -22.03 2.73 7.17
C ALA A 211 -21.58 1.36 6.64
N ALA A 212 -21.12 0.45 7.53
CA ALA A 212 -20.64 -0.89 7.18
C ALA A 212 -21.70 -1.70 6.49
N ALA A 213 -22.90 -1.67 7.05
CA ALA A 213 -24.04 -2.39 6.52
C ALA A 213 -24.37 -1.97 5.08
N THR A 214 -24.13 -0.70 4.70
CA THR A 214 -24.37 -0.23 3.31
C THR A 214 -23.37 -0.82 2.32
N LEU A 215 -22.18 -1.17 2.79
CA LEU A 215 -21.16 -1.87 2.02
C LEU A 215 -21.28 -3.38 2.17
N GLY A 216 -22.27 -3.92 2.90
CA GLY A 216 -22.41 -5.36 3.13
C GLY A 216 -21.37 -5.94 4.10
N GLU A 217 -20.85 -5.11 5.00
CA GLU A 217 -19.83 -5.47 5.97
C GLU A 217 -20.35 -5.38 7.40
N ASP A 218 -19.72 -6.13 8.31
CA ASP A 218 -19.99 -6.04 9.75
C ASP A 218 -18.80 -5.36 10.44
N ALA A 219 -18.98 -4.09 10.79
CA ALA A 219 -17.98 -3.32 11.52
C ALA A 219 -18.59 -2.55 12.70
N LEU A 220 -17.79 -2.38 13.75
CA LEU A 220 -18.20 -1.73 14.99
C LEU A 220 -17.15 -0.69 15.42
N GLY A 221 -17.63 0.54 15.63
CA GLY A 221 -16.83 1.59 16.23
C GLY A 221 -16.57 1.32 17.72
N VAL A 222 -15.31 1.10 18.11
CA VAL A 222 -14.93 0.81 19.51
C VAL A 222 -14.02 1.89 20.10
N THR A 223 -13.84 1.88 21.43
CA THR A 223 -12.85 2.73 22.12
C THR A 223 -11.58 1.96 22.46
N ARG A 224 -11.73 0.67 22.75
CA ARG A 224 -10.68 -0.27 23.13
C ARG A 224 -10.93 -1.58 22.38
N ASP A 225 -9.94 -2.45 22.33
CA ASP A 225 -10.04 -3.78 21.73
C ASP A 225 -10.38 -3.74 20.24
N ALA A 226 -9.67 -2.88 19.50
CA ALA A 226 -9.70 -2.91 18.04
C ALA A 226 -9.21 -4.27 17.54
N THR A 227 -9.79 -4.75 16.45
CA THR A 227 -9.28 -5.96 15.78
C THR A 227 -7.88 -5.66 15.24
N SER A 228 -6.90 -6.50 15.59
CA SER A 228 -5.58 -6.45 14.98
C SER A 228 -5.55 -7.27 13.69
N GLY A 229 -4.69 -6.87 12.74
CA GLY A 229 -4.47 -7.59 11.49
C GLY A 229 -5.16 -6.96 10.28
N SER A 230 -5.34 -7.78 9.24
CA SER A 230 -5.98 -7.38 7.99
C SER A 230 -7.43 -7.83 7.98
N TRP A 231 -8.33 -6.99 7.46
CA TRP A 231 -9.73 -7.36 7.33
C TRP A 231 -9.88 -8.34 6.17
N ILE A 232 -10.49 -9.49 6.44
CA ILE A 232 -10.72 -10.54 5.45
C ILE A 232 -12.21 -10.50 5.06
N PRO A 233 -12.53 -10.26 3.78
CA PRO A 233 -13.90 -10.20 3.30
C PRO A 233 -14.63 -11.51 3.52
N GLY A 234 -15.83 -11.45 4.10
CA GLY A 234 -16.66 -12.63 4.37
C GLY A 234 -16.17 -13.52 5.51
N ALA A 235 -15.06 -13.17 6.17
CA ALA A 235 -14.67 -13.85 7.41
C ALA A 235 -15.75 -13.63 8.48
N PRO A 236 -16.11 -14.68 9.24
CA PRO A 236 -17.11 -14.54 10.30
C PRO A 236 -16.59 -13.65 11.41
N GLY A 237 -17.39 -12.67 11.82
CA GLY A 237 -17.12 -11.79 12.96
C GLY A 237 -17.35 -10.32 12.65
N THR A 238 -17.38 -9.51 13.71
CA THR A 238 -17.53 -8.06 13.63
C THR A 238 -16.16 -7.41 13.68
N TRP A 239 -15.82 -6.62 12.66
CA TRP A 239 -14.56 -5.87 12.62
C TRP A 239 -14.60 -4.67 13.56
N LYS A 240 -13.77 -4.65 14.60
CA LYS A 240 -13.76 -3.58 15.60
C LYS A 240 -12.72 -2.53 15.24
N ALA A 241 -13.17 -1.30 14.99
CA ALA A 241 -12.32 -0.19 14.58
C ALA A 241 -12.50 1.03 15.51
N ARG A 242 -11.40 1.62 15.94
CA ARG A 242 -11.34 2.92 16.64
C ARG A 242 -11.48 4.08 15.65
N GLN A 243 -10.95 3.92 14.46
CA GLN A 243 -10.93 4.96 13.43
C GLN A 243 -11.36 4.37 12.09
N MET A 244 -11.80 5.22 11.15
CA MET A 244 -12.42 4.76 9.91
C MET A 244 -11.41 4.03 9.03
N TRP A 245 -10.16 4.48 9.01
CA TRP A 245 -9.05 3.85 8.29
C TRP A 245 -8.60 2.51 8.86
N GLU A 246 -9.01 2.16 10.08
CA GLU A 246 -8.81 0.81 10.60
C GLU A 246 -9.78 -0.19 9.96
N ALA A 247 -10.81 0.25 9.21
CA ALA A 247 -11.69 -0.60 8.41
C ALA A 247 -11.39 -0.39 6.91
N PRO A 248 -10.55 -1.24 6.27
CA PRO A 248 -9.96 -0.96 4.96
C PRO A 248 -10.97 -0.62 3.85
N SER A 249 -12.04 -1.41 3.70
CA SER A 249 -13.04 -1.17 2.66
C SER A 249 -13.80 0.13 2.87
N HIS A 250 -14.14 0.46 4.12
CA HIS A 250 -14.77 1.74 4.44
C HIS A 250 -13.91 2.91 4.04
N ASP A 251 -12.65 2.84 4.40
CA ASP A 251 -11.71 3.90 4.13
C ASP A 251 -11.48 4.10 2.64
N ALA A 252 -11.35 2.99 1.91
CA ALA A 252 -11.24 2.99 0.47
C ALA A 252 -12.52 3.52 -0.20
N TYR A 253 -13.73 3.12 0.20
CA TYR A 253 -14.97 3.69 -0.34
C TYR A 253 -15.12 5.18 -0.03
N TRP A 254 -14.77 5.59 1.18
CA TRP A 254 -14.78 6.99 1.56
C TRP A 254 -13.84 7.82 0.69
N THR A 255 -12.62 7.32 0.49
CA THR A 255 -11.59 7.96 -0.34
C THR A 255 -12.03 7.98 -1.81
N MET A 256 -12.52 6.86 -2.35
CA MET A 256 -13.05 6.77 -3.71
C MET A 256 -14.18 7.79 -3.94
N LEU A 257 -15.15 7.90 -3.03
CA LEU A 257 -16.26 8.85 -3.15
C LEU A 257 -15.78 10.30 -3.07
N LEU A 258 -14.82 10.58 -2.19
CA LEU A 258 -14.30 11.92 -1.97
C LEU A 258 -13.46 12.41 -3.16
N GLU A 259 -12.47 11.61 -3.57
CA GLU A 259 -11.53 11.95 -4.65
C GLU A 259 -12.20 11.89 -6.03
N ALA A 260 -13.21 11.04 -6.21
CA ALA A 260 -14.05 11.07 -7.42
C ALA A 260 -15.04 12.26 -7.45
N GLY A 261 -15.04 13.13 -6.43
CA GLY A 261 -15.92 14.30 -6.35
C GLY A 261 -17.40 13.96 -6.19
N VAL A 262 -17.73 12.75 -5.71
CA VAL A 262 -19.10 12.29 -5.47
C VAL A 262 -19.62 12.84 -4.12
N ILE A 263 -18.72 12.96 -3.15
CA ILE A 263 -18.95 13.65 -1.88
C ILE A 263 -17.90 14.74 -1.67
N GLU A 264 -18.20 15.70 -0.79
CA GLU A 264 -17.25 16.71 -0.35
C GLU A 264 -17.34 16.94 1.16
N ARG A 265 -16.27 17.52 1.72
CA ARG A 265 -16.23 17.94 3.13
C ARG A 265 -16.70 19.39 3.22
N ALA A 266 -17.90 19.61 3.77
CA ALA A 266 -18.49 20.94 3.92
C ALA A 266 -18.60 21.35 5.40
N THR A 267 -18.58 22.65 5.66
CA THR A 267 -18.95 23.20 6.98
C THR A 267 -20.39 23.68 6.92
N VAL A 268 -21.28 22.95 7.57
CA VAL A 268 -22.73 23.20 7.50
C VAL A 268 -23.19 23.88 8.79
N ARG A 269 -24.00 24.94 8.64
CA ARG A 269 -24.63 25.62 9.78
C ARG A 269 -25.79 24.79 10.30
N VAL A 270 -25.65 24.24 11.51
CA VAL A 270 -26.68 23.41 12.16
C VAL A 270 -27.68 24.26 12.95
N THR A 271 -27.20 25.31 13.62
CA THR A 271 -28.03 26.29 14.34
C THR A 271 -27.47 27.71 14.15
N THR A 272 -28.13 28.73 14.70
CA THR A 272 -27.69 30.13 14.62
C THR A 272 -26.23 30.32 15.03
N HIS A 273 -25.71 29.52 15.97
CA HIS A 273 -24.36 29.66 16.53
C HIS A 273 -23.50 28.40 16.42
N LYS A 274 -23.95 27.36 15.70
CA LYS A 274 -23.23 26.09 15.61
C LYS A 274 -22.98 25.70 14.16
N TYR A 275 -21.71 25.54 13.82
CA TYR A 275 -21.24 24.96 12.57
C TYR A 275 -20.70 23.56 12.85
N GLU A 276 -20.93 22.64 11.92
CA GLU A 276 -20.43 21.28 12.00
C GLU A 276 -19.81 20.88 10.67
N LYS A 277 -18.63 20.25 10.71
CA LYS A 277 -18.06 19.61 9.52
C LYS A 277 -18.92 18.40 9.16
N GLN A 278 -19.37 18.32 7.92
CA GLN A 278 -20.16 17.22 7.39
C GLN A 278 -19.57 16.75 6.06
N ALA A 279 -19.69 15.47 5.78
CA ALA A 279 -19.59 14.98 4.40
C ALA A 279 -20.97 15.08 3.76
N VAL A 280 -21.04 15.70 2.59
CA VAL A 280 -22.30 15.94 1.86
C VAL A 280 -22.16 15.45 0.41
N PRO A 281 -23.23 14.96 -0.23
CA PRO A 281 -23.20 14.68 -1.67
C PRO A 281 -23.00 15.97 -2.47
N THR A 282 -22.08 15.94 -3.43
CA THR A 282 -21.90 17.01 -4.43
C THR A 282 -23.06 17.01 -5.44
N GLU A 283 -23.05 17.91 -6.42
CA GLU A 283 -24.00 17.84 -7.55
C GLU A 283 -23.82 16.55 -8.37
N LEU A 284 -22.59 16.09 -8.57
CA LEU A 284 -22.33 14.79 -9.18
C LEU A 284 -22.94 13.66 -8.34
N GLY A 285 -22.71 13.66 -7.02
CA GLY A 285 -23.29 12.67 -6.11
C GLY A 285 -24.82 12.65 -6.10
N LYS A 286 -25.48 13.81 -6.15
CA LYS A 286 -26.94 13.92 -6.25
C LYS A 286 -27.48 13.34 -7.55
N ARG A 287 -26.85 13.67 -8.69
CA ARG A 287 -27.24 13.15 -10.01
C ARG A 287 -26.98 11.65 -10.13
N PHE A 288 -25.86 11.16 -9.58
CA PHE A 288 -25.57 9.74 -9.46
C PHE A 288 -26.62 8.99 -8.63
N LEU A 289 -27.02 9.57 -7.49
CA LEU A 289 -28.08 9.01 -6.66
C LEU A 289 -29.45 9.00 -7.36
N ALA A 290 -29.73 10.01 -8.18
CA ALA A 290 -30.91 10.09 -9.03
C ALA A 290 -30.87 9.14 -10.24
N ARG A 291 -29.81 8.34 -10.40
CA ARG A 291 -29.58 7.41 -11.51
C ARG A 291 -29.57 8.07 -12.88
N GLU A 292 -29.04 9.28 -12.96
CA GLU A 292 -28.82 9.92 -14.26
C GLU A 292 -27.72 9.17 -15.02
N PRO A 293 -27.92 8.79 -16.31
CA PRO A 293 -26.99 7.90 -16.99
C PRO A 293 -25.55 8.41 -17.06
N LYS A 294 -25.37 9.66 -17.49
CA LYS A 294 -24.03 10.26 -17.62
C LYS A 294 -23.32 10.41 -16.29
N ALA A 295 -24.02 10.92 -15.27
CA ALA A 295 -23.47 11.06 -13.92
C ALA A 295 -23.12 9.70 -13.29
N THR A 296 -23.87 8.65 -13.62
CA THR A 296 -23.61 7.29 -13.15
C THR A 296 -22.33 6.73 -13.74
N VAL A 297 -22.15 6.89 -15.05
CA VAL A 297 -20.91 6.47 -15.73
C VAL A 297 -19.71 7.25 -15.18
N GLU A 298 -19.86 8.58 -15.05
CA GLU A 298 -18.81 9.49 -14.54
C GLU A 298 -18.40 9.14 -13.11
N ALA A 299 -19.37 9.06 -12.18
CA ALA A 299 -19.09 8.77 -10.78
C ALA A 299 -18.43 7.40 -10.60
N VAL A 300 -18.92 6.35 -11.26
CA VAL A 300 -18.38 5.00 -11.08
C VAL A 300 -17.00 4.86 -11.71
N ARG A 301 -16.75 5.46 -12.89
CA ARG A 301 -15.41 5.47 -13.48
C ARG A 301 -14.41 6.27 -12.66
N GLY A 302 -14.82 7.40 -12.10
CA GLY A 302 -14.00 8.20 -11.18
C GLY A 302 -13.65 7.41 -9.91
N MET A 303 -14.63 6.77 -9.29
CA MET A 303 -14.40 5.91 -8.13
C MET A 303 -13.47 4.74 -8.46
N ALA A 304 -13.69 4.05 -9.58
CA ALA A 304 -12.83 2.94 -10.01
C ALA A 304 -11.39 3.40 -10.29
N HIS A 305 -11.20 4.57 -10.91
CA HIS A 305 -9.88 5.16 -11.13
C HIS A 305 -9.14 5.36 -9.80
N VAL A 306 -9.79 5.97 -8.80
CA VAL A 306 -9.22 6.14 -7.46
C VAL A 306 -8.97 4.78 -6.81
N GLY A 307 -9.92 3.85 -6.91
CA GLY A 307 -9.79 2.49 -6.39
C GLY A 307 -8.54 1.79 -6.93
N TYR A 308 -8.32 1.79 -8.24
CA TYR A 308 -7.12 1.19 -8.82
C TYR A 308 -5.82 1.86 -8.37
N ARG A 309 -5.81 3.20 -8.20
CA ARG A 309 -4.64 3.90 -7.64
C ARG A 309 -4.36 3.50 -6.19
N LEU A 310 -5.39 3.35 -5.36
CA LEU A 310 -5.26 2.87 -3.98
C LEU A 310 -4.66 1.46 -3.94
N LEU A 311 -5.18 0.57 -4.78
CA LEU A 311 -4.74 -0.83 -4.87
C LEU A 311 -3.32 -0.97 -5.40
N ALA A 312 -2.92 -0.12 -6.32
CA ALA A 312 -1.56 -0.06 -6.83
C ALA A 312 -0.60 0.73 -5.91
N GLY A 313 -1.09 1.27 -4.79
CA GLY A 313 -0.27 2.05 -3.83
C GLY A 313 0.19 3.40 -4.35
N ILE A 314 -0.37 3.86 -5.47
CA ILE A 314 -0.11 5.16 -6.09
C ILE A 314 -0.83 6.28 -5.32
N ALA A 315 -1.99 5.96 -4.74
CA ALA A 315 -2.71 6.88 -3.87
C ALA A 315 -2.69 6.36 -2.42
N PRO A 316 -2.49 7.25 -1.43
CA PRO A 316 -2.61 6.87 -0.04
C PRO A 316 -4.09 6.68 0.35
N VAL A 317 -4.35 5.82 1.33
CA VAL A 317 -5.64 5.76 2.02
C VAL A 317 -5.77 6.93 3.01
N SER A 318 -6.90 7.08 3.71
CA SER A 318 -7.11 8.26 4.58
C SER A 318 -6.17 8.33 5.78
N SER A 319 -5.49 7.23 6.13
CA SER A 319 -4.42 7.23 7.13
C SER A 319 -3.13 7.89 6.64
N GLY A 320 -3.02 8.19 5.33
CA GLY A 320 -1.81 8.72 4.70
C GLY A 320 -0.88 7.64 4.16
N TYR A 321 -1.14 6.36 4.43
CA TYR A 321 -0.28 5.26 4.02
C TYR A 321 -0.76 4.60 2.72
N PRO A 322 0.15 4.06 1.89
CA PRO A 322 -0.22 3.17 0.80
C PRO A 322 -0.77 1.85 1.35
N ILE A 323 -1.59 1.15 0.55
CA ILE A 323 -2.04 -0.19 0.89
C ILE A 323 -0.84 -1.14 0.83
N ARG A 324 -0.57 -1.88 1.91
CA ARG A 324 0.53 -2.86 1.95
C ARG A 324 0.37 -3.92 0.85
N GLY A 325 1.46 -4.25 0.16
CA GLY A 325 1.45 -5.22 -0.95
C GLY A 325 0.93 -4.65 -2.28
N SER A 326 0.90 -3.33 -2.40
CA SER A 326 0.44 -2.59 -3.57
C SER A 326 1.17 -2.91 -4.87
N GLU A 327 2.51 -3.02 -4.85
CA GLU A 327 3.28 -3.21 -6.09
C GLU A 327 3.02 -4.59 -6.73
N PRO A 328 3.05 -5.72 -6.00
CA PRO A 328 2.63 -7.00 -6.58
C PRO A 328 1.17 -6.98 -7.03
N PHE A 329 0.30 -6.30 -6.29
CA PHE A 329 -1.10 -6.16 -6.69
C PHE A 329 -1.26 -5.36 -7.99
N ALA A 330 -0.48 -4.29 -8.20
CA ALA A 330 -0.44 -3.53 -9.44
C ALA A 330 -0.07 -4.42 -10.63
N LYS A 331 0.91 -5.31 -10.47
CA LYS A 331 1.29 -6.29 -11.52
C LYS A 331 0.13 -7.24 -11.85
N VAL A 332 -0.62 -7.69 -10.84
CA VAL A 332 -1.83 -8.49 -11.05
C VAL A 332 -2.91 -7.70 -11.79
N LEU A 333 -3.13 -6.43 -11.43
CA LEU A 333 -4.10 -5.55 -12.10
C LEU A 333 -3.75 -5.33 -13.58
N VAL A 334 -2.47 -5.09 -13.88
CA VAL A 334 -2.02 -4.96 -15.27
C VAL A 334 -2.25 -6.27 -16.01
N ALA A 335 -1.83 -7.42 -15.46
CA ALA A 335 -2.06 -8.71 -16.10
C ALA A 335 -3.55 -8.98 -16.35
N ALA A 336 -4.42 -8.65 -15.39
CA ALA A 336 -5.87 -8.79 -15.47
C ALA A 336 -6.54 -7.92 -16.56
N ALA A 337 -5.82 -6.91 -17.07
CA ALA A 337 -6.28 -6.03 -18.14
C ALA A 337 -5.75 -6.41 -19.54
N THR A 338 -4.95 -7.48 -19.62
CA THR A 338 -4.33 -7.94 -20.88
C THR A 338 -5.04 -9.17 -21.46
N ASP A 339 -4.57 -9.63 -22.62
CA ASP A 339 -4.96 -10.91 -23.23
C ASP A 339 -4.39 -12.14 -22.51
N THR A 340 -3.55 -11.94 -21.49
CA THR A 340 -2.94 -12.99 -20.67
C THR A 340 -3.25 -12.80 -19.17
N PRO A 341 -4.53 -12.88 -18.74
CA PRO A 341 -4.88 -12.72 -17.34
C PRO A 341 -4.32 -13.87 -16.49
N MET A 342 -3.98 -13.57 -15.23
CA MET A 342 -3.48 -14.57 -14.29
C MET A 342 -4.60 -15.51 -13.85
N ALA A 343 -4.31 -16.80 -13.68
CA ALA A 343 -5.28 -17.76 -13.16
C ALA A 343 -5.63 -17.45 -11.70
N THR A 344 -6.92 -17.35 -11.38
CA THR A 344 -7.40 -16.95 -10.04
C THR A 344 -6.88 -17.89 -8.95
N HIS A 345 -6.88 -19.20 -9.23
CA HIS A 345 -6.39 -20.20 -8.28
C HIS A 345 -4.89 -20.07 -8.00
N LEU A 346 -4.08 -19.59 -8.96
CA LEU A 346 -2.66 -19.37 -8.72
C LEU A 346 -2.46 -18.19 -7.79
N VAL A 347 -3.14 -17.07 -8.02
CA VAL A 347 -3.01 -15.92 -7.12
C VAL A 347 -3.57 -16.23 -5.73
N ALA A 348 -4.64 -17.03 -5.64
CA ALA A 348 -5.19 -17.50 -4.37
C ALA A 348 -4.31 -18.54 -3.66
N ALA A 349 -3.63 -19.43 -4.39
CA ALA A 349 -2.77 -20.46 -3.82
C ALA A 349 -1.60 -19.85 -3.07
N VAL A 350 -1.03 -18.75 -3.59
CA VAL A 350 0.02 -18.02 -2.89
C VAL A 350 -0.46 -17.44 -1.55
N THR A 351 -1.76 -17.18 -1.42
CA THR A 351 -2.35 -16.76 -0.14
C THR A 351 -2.54 -17.88 0.86
N GLN A 352 -2.78 -19.10 0.40
CA GLN A 352 -3.07 -20.23 1.27
C GLN A 352 -1.82 -21.00 1.71
N ASP A 353 -0.75 -20.96 0.91
CA ASP A 353 0.52 -21.61 1.21
C ASP A 353 1.69 -20.66 0.93
N PRO A 354 2.14 -19.87 1.93
CA PRO A 354 3.29 -18.99 1.78
C PRO A 354 4.57 -19.75 1.40
N GLY A 355 4.68 -21.03 1.77
CA GLY A 355 5.81 -21.91 1.41
C GLY A 355 5.88 -22.25 -0.08
N PHE A 356 4.84 -21.90 -0.84
CA PHE A 356 4.84 -21.91 -2.30
C PHE A 356 5.85 -20.91 -2.88
N ILE A 357 6.21 -19.86 -2.12
CA ILE A 357 7.27 -18.92 -2.48
C ILE A 357 8.48 -19.14 -1.56
N GLN A 358 9.62 -19.47 -2.15
CA GLN A 358 10.87 -19.75 -1.42
C GLN A 358 11.55 -18.51 -0.83
N ASP A 359 11.05 -17.31 -1.15
CA ASP A 359 11.56 -16.04 -0.64
C ASP A 359 10.70 -15.56 0.55
N GLU A 360 11.32 -15.39 1.72
CA GLU A 360 10.65 -15.00 2.97
C GLU A 360 9.89 -13.67 2.86
N VAL A 361 10.45 -12.70 2.12
CA VAL A 361 9.82 -11.39 1.87
C VAL A 361 8.55 -11.55 1.04
N SER A 362 8.62 -12.34 -0.03
CA SER A 362 7.45 -12.70 -0.83
C SER A 362 6.40 -13.49 -0.01
N GLY A 363 6.82 -14.40 0.87
CA GLY A 363 5.91 -15.12 1.77
C GLY A 363 5.02 -14.21 2.62
N MET A 364 5.49 -13.01 2.98
CA MET A 364 4.71 -12.01 3.73
C MET A 364 3.78 -11.15 2.87
N ILE A 365 4.16 -10.86 1.62
CA ILE A 365 3.45 -9.88 0.78
C ILE A 365 2.29 -10.53 0.03
N TYR A 366 2.48 -11.71 -0.53
CA TYR A 366 1.49 -12.30 -1.42
C TYR A 366 0.20 -12.80 -0.76
N PRO A 367 0.17 -13.23 0.52
CA PRO A 367 -1.10 -13.50 1.19
C PRO A 367 -2.03 -12.30 1.18
N ARG A 368 -1.49 -11.09 1.34
CA ARG A 368 -2.28 -9.86 1.26
C ARG A 368 -2.83 -9.62 -0.16
N VAL A 369 -2.09 -9.97 -1.20
CA VAL A 369 -2.55 -9.83 -2.59
C VAL A 369 -3.83 -10.63 -2.83
N GLY A 370 -3.90 -11.90 -2.42
CA GLY A 370 -5.12 -12.69 -2.62
C GLY A 370 -6.28 -12.25 -1.73
N GLU A 371 -6.04 -11.82 -0.48
CA GLU A 371 -7.08 -11.20 0.35
C GLU A 371 -7.70 -9.97 -0.33
N GLN A 372 -6.85 -9.09 -0.87
CA GLN A 372 -7.28 -7.91 -1.63
C GLN A 372 -8.02 -8.32 -2.92
N LEU A 373 -7.61 -9.38 -3.60
CA LEU A 373 -8.31 -9.85 -4.80
C LEU A 373 -9.74 -10.24 -4.49
N TYR A 374 -9.95 -11.10 -3.49
CA TYR A 374 -11.29 -11.53 -3.09
C TYR A 374 -12.15 -10.37 -2.62
N LEU A 375 -11.53 -9.42 -1.90
CA LEU A 375 -12.19 -8.20 -1.50
C LEU A 375 -12.72 -7.42 -2.70
N TRP A 376 -11.80 -6.97 -3.54
CA TRP A 376 -12.12 -6.03 -4.60
C TRP A 376 -12.89 -6.70 -5.76
N GLY A 377 -12.77 -8.02 -5.89
CA GLY A 377 -13.69 -8.83 -6.68
C GLY A 377 -15.11 -8.81 -6.14
N GLY A 378 -15.30 -8.95 -4.83
CA GLY A 378 -16.61 -8.80 -4.18
C GLY A 378 -17.24 -7.40 -4.33
N HIS A 379 -16.41 -6.38 -4.52
CA HIS A 379 -16.86 -5.02 -4.86
C HIS A 379 -16.99 -4.75 -6.36
N GLY A 380 -16.66 -5.72 -7.22
CA GLY A 380 -16.81 -5.60 -8.67
C GLY A 380 -15.80 -4.67 -9.34
N LEU A 381 -14.63 -4.44 -8.72
CA LEU A 381 -13.48 -3.86 -9.41
C LEU A 381 -12.72 -4.91 -10.24
N LEU A 382 -12.94 -6.18 -9.92
CA LEU A 382 -12.34 -7.36 -10.55
C LEU A 382 -13.43 -8.40 -10.79
N ASP A 383 -13.28 -9.18 -11.85
CA ASP A 383 -14.05 -10.40 -12.08
C ASP A 383 -13.15 -11.60 -11.72
N LEU A 384 -13.61 -12.40 -10.76
CA LEU A 384 -12.89 -13.58 -10.26
C LEU A 384 -13.51 -14.86 -10.87
N GLY A 385 -13.15 -15.16 -12.12
CA GLY A 385 -13.48 -16.42 -12.79
C GLY A 385 -12.35 -17.44 -12.65
N ASP A 386 -12.11 -18.23 -13.70
CA ASP A 386 -10.91 -19.08 -13.80
C ASP A 386 -9.62 -18.25 -13.83
N THR A 387 -9.73 -17.02 -14.34
CA THR A 387 -8.68 -16.00 -14.38
C THR A 387 -9.18 -14.70 -13.75
N VAL A 388 -8.26 -13.91 -13.20
CA VAL A 388 -8.52 -12.57 -12.69
C VAL A 388 -8.62 -11.62 -13.88
N THR A 389 -9.78 -11.00 -14.09
CA THR A 389 -10.01 -10.03 -15.17
C THR A 389 -10.58 -8.72 -14.65
N ILE A 390 -10.48 -7.68 -15.46
CA ILE A 390 -11.10 -6.37 -15.17
C ILE A 390 -12.40 -6.27 -15.96
N PRO A 391 -13.54 -5.89 -15.33
CA PRO A 391 -14.78 -5.65 -16.08
C PRO A 391 -14.53 -4.66 -17.22
N GLU A 392 -14.94 -5.00 -18.44
CA GLU A 392 -14.59 -4.21 -19.65
C GLU A 392 -14.93 -2.72 -19.49
N VAL A 393 -16.06 -2.43 -18.84
CA VAL A 393 -16.54 -1.07 -18.62
C VAL A 393 -15.64 -0.21 -17.72
N LEU A 394 -14.76 -0.84 -16.93
CA LEU A 394 -13.79 -0.24 -16.02
C LEU A 394 -12.35 -0.21 -16.58
N LEU A 395 -12.06 -0.89 -17.71
CA LEU A 395 -10.74 -0.85 -18.35
C LEU A 395 -10.24 0.59 -18.58
N PRO A 396 -11.06 1.56 -19.04
CA PRO A 396 -10.60 2.94 -19.18
C PRO A 396 -10.17 3.60 -17.86
N SER A 397 -10.82 3.24 -16.75
CA SER A 397 -10.47 3.77 -15.42
C SER A 397 -9.13 3.21 -14.93
N LEU A 398 -8.89 1.91 -15.13
CA LEU A 398 -7.63 1.26 -14.80
C LEU A 398 -6.48 1.81 -15.65
N ALA A 399 -6.70 1.88 -16.96
CA ALA A 399 -5.77 2.49 -17.91
C ALA A 399 -5.34 3.88 -17.45
N ALA A 400 -6.30 4.77 -17.18
CA ALA A 400 -6.01 6.10 -16.67
C ALA A 400 -5.30 6.11 -15.31
N ALA A 401 -5.58 5.13 -14.44
CA ALA A 401 -4.98 5.03 -13.11
C ALA A 401 -3.51 4.60 -13.13
N LEU A 402 -3.12 3.74 -14.07
CA LEU A 402 -1.81 3.08 -14.08
C LEU A 402 -0.91 3.50 -15.24
N ALA A 403 -1.41 4.22 -16.25
CA ALA A 403 -0.65 4.50 -17.48
C ALA A 403 0.67 5.24 -17.23
N GLU A 404 0.67 6.27 -16.38
CA GLU A 404 1.87 7.07 -16.10
C GLU A 404 2.91 6.27 -15.31
N GLU A 405 2.50 5.68 -14.18
CA GLU A 405 3.39 4.98 -13.25
C GLU A 405 3.94 3.65 -13.79
N HIS A 406 3.18 2.95 -14.64
CA HIS A 406 3.57 1.64 -15.17
C HIS A 406 3.88 1.65 -16.68
N GLY A 407 3.81 2.82 -17.32
CA GLY A 407 4.10 3.02 -18.74
C GLY A 407 3.20 2.20 -19.65
N LEU A 408 1.90 2.14 -19.36
CA LEU A 408 0.92 1.36 -20.14
C LEU A 408 0.53 2.13 -21.41
N GLU A 409 0.49 1.42 -22.53
CA GLU A 409 -0.01 1.90 -23.81
C GLU A 409 -1.49 1.55 -23.96
N LEU A 410 -2.28 2.45 -24.55
CA LEU A 410 -3.70 2.23 -24.78
C LEU A 410 -3.96 1.89 -26.23
N GLU A 411 -4.57 0.74 -26.48
CA GLU A 411 -5.03 0.33 -27.81
C GLU A 411 -6.47 0.81 -28.00
N GLU A 412 -6.65 1.83 -28.86
CA GLU A 412 -7.97 2.33 -29.22
C GLU A 412 -8.75 1.28 -30.03
N PRO A 413 -10.04 1.02 -29.71
CA PRO A 413 -10.79 -0.03 -30.38
C PRO A 413 -11.04 0.39 -31.83
N GLY A 414 -10.69 -0.48 -32.78
CA GLY A 414 -10.99 -0.27 -34.20
C GLY A 414 -10.01 0.61 -34.97
N ARG A 415 -8.91 1.04 -34.35
CA ARG A 415 -7.76 1.54 -35.11
C ARG A 415 -7.04 0.33 -35.68
N ALA A 416 -7.55 -0.19 -36.80
CA ALA A 416 -6.93 -1.30 -37.53
C ALA A 416 -5.43 -1.04 -37.63
N GLU A 417 -4.60 -2.04 -37.31
CA GLU A 417 -3.14 -1.98 -37.43
C GLU A 417 -2.78 -1.40 -38.80
N GLN A 418 -2.59 -0.08 -38.88
CA GLN A 418 -1.95 0.59 -40.02
C GLN A 418 -0.43 0.38 -39.93
N THR A 419 -0.03 -0.77 -39.41
CA THR A 419 1.34 -1.14 -39.11
C THR A 419 1.92 -1.81 -40.34
N MET A 420 2.64 -1.00 -41.10
CA MET A 420 3.82 -1.38 -41.89
C MET A 420 3.66 -2.17 -43.20
N MET A 421 2.53 -2.08 -43.92
CA MET A 421 2.54 -2.51 -45.35
C MET A 421 3.07 -1.46 -46.35
N ASP A 422 3.39 -0.24 -45.93
CA ASP A 422 3.81 0.85 -46.84
C ASP A 422 5.33 1.11 -46.94
N VAL A 423 6.22 0.23 -46.45
CA VAL A 423 7.68 0.46 -46.50
C VAL A 423 8.46 -0.43 -47.50
N GLU A 424 7.87 -1.47 -48.09
CA GLU A 424 8.57 -2.31 -49.10
C GLU A 424 8.27 -1.96 -50.58
N GLY A 425 7.57 -0.86 -50.84
CA GLY A 425 7.17 -0.42 -52.18
C GLY A 425 8.01 0.69 -52.80
N THR A 426 9.31 0.81 -52.52
CA THR A 426 10.18 1.73 -53.28
C THR A 426 11.65 1.28 -53.24
N ARG A 427 12.00 0.28 -54.05
CA ARG A 427 13.37 0.07 -54.53
C ARG A 427 13.39 -0.49 -55.94
#